data_AF-A0A2N1N982-F1
#
_entry.id   AF-A0A2N1N982-F1
#
_cell.length_a   1.000
_cell.length_b   1.000
_cell.length_c   1.000
_cell.angle_alpha   90.00
_cell.angle_beta   90.00
_cell.angle_gamma   90.00
#
_symmetry.space_group_name_H-M   'P 1'
#
loop_
_entity.id
_entity.type
_entity.pdbx_description
1 polymer ?
#
loop_
_entity_poly.entity_id
_entity_poly.type
_entity_poly.pdbx_seq_one_letter_code
_entity_poly.pdbx_strand_id
1 'polypeptide(L)' 'MFVILKILNNPASITSKYIDKIAVPYKVYGIAQDPETRNYMVVLDFNKCAKCNEVCNSIHFQRNFK' A
#
# COMPACT_ATOMS: atom_id res chain seq x y z
N MET A 1 -11.00 7.76 3.58
CA MET A 1 -9.78 6.96 3.74
C MET A 1 -9.76 5.91 2.64
N PHE A 2 -8.75 5.91 1.78
CA PHE A 2 -8.62 4.91 0.71
C PHE A 2 -7.48 3.97 1.08
N VAL A 3 -7.82 2.69 1.12
CA VAL A 3 -6.90 1.65 1.55
C VAL A 3 -6.59 0.77 0.35
N ILE A 4 -5.31 0.59 0.06
CA ILE A 4 -4.84 -0.35 -0.96
C ILE A 4 -4.23 -1.54 -0.26
N LEU A 5 -4.64 -2.74 -0.67
CA LEU A 5 -3.94 -3.97 -0.34
C LEU A 5 -2.90 -4.25 -1.42
N LYS A 6 -1.66 -4.44 -1.00
CA LYS A 6 -0.57 -4.86 -1.87
C LYS A 6 -0.03 -6.20 -1.41
N ILE A 7 -0.03 -7.18 -2.31
CA ILE A 7 0.51 -8.52 -2.05
C ILE A 7 2.03 -8.51 -2.32
N LEU A 8 2.79 -9.06 -1.38
CA LEU A 8 4.24 -9.23 -1.40
C LEU A 8 4.52 -10.73 -1.45
N ASN A 9 4.85 -11.22 -2.65
CA ASN A 9 4.92 -12.65 -2.95
C ASN A 9 6.28 -13.29 -2.63
N ASN A 10 7.21 -12.55 -2.03
CA ASN A 10 8.56 -13.04 -1.72
C ASN A 10 8.98 -12.60 -0.32
N PRO A 11 9.39 -13.49 0.58
CA PRO A 11 9.93 -13.13 1.90
C PRO A 11 11.11 -12.13 1.80
N ALA A 12 11.95 -12.25 0.77
CA ALA A 12 13.06 -11.32 0.54
C ALA A 12 12.58 -9.88 0.24
N SER A 13 11.36 -9.71 -0.27
CA SER A 13 10.74 -8.40 -0.50
C SER A 13 10.17 -7.75 0.78
N ILE A 14 10.17 -8.47 1.90
CA ILE A 14 9.70 -7.99 3.21
C ILE A 14 10.90 -7.60 4.07
N THR A 15 12.03 -7.27 3.44
CA THR A 15 13.09 -6.57 4.16
C THR A 15 12.53 -5.24 4.66
N SER A 16 12.88 -4.84 5.90
CA SER A 16 12.53 -3.53 6.45
C SER A 16 12.75 -2.42 5.42
N LYS A 17 13.89 -2.46 4.71
CA LYS A 17 14.25 -1.52 3.64
C LYS A 17 13.22 -1.37 2.50
N TYR A 18 12.50 -2.44 2.15
CA TYR A 18 11.46 -2.39 1.11
C TYR A 18 10.15 -1.83 1.68
N ILE A 19 9.78 -2.24 2.89
CA ILE A 19 8.62 -1.67 3.60
C ILE A 19 8.85 -0.18 3.82
N ASP A 20 10.05 0.24 4.25
CA ASP A 20 10.41 1.63 4.44
C ASP A 20 10.25 2.43 3.14
N LYS A 21 10.72 1.90 2.00
CA LYS A 21 10.51 2.53 0.69
C LYS A 21 9.03 2.70 0.31
N ILE A 22 8.17 1.77 0.72
CA ILE A 22 6.71 1.85 0.49
C ILE A 22 6.06 2.80 1.51
N ALA A 23 6.53 2.81 2.75
CA ALA A 23 6.00 3.62 3.85
C ALA A 23 6.34 5.12 3.68
N VAL A 24 7.44 5.45 3.01
CA VAL A 24 7.84 6.84 2.76
C VAL A 24 6.72 7.67 2.10
N PRO A 25 6.09 7.21 1.00
CA PRO A 25 4.96 7.93 0.41
C PRO A 25 3.58 7.59 1.01
N TYR A 26 3.42 6.47 1.73
CA TYR A 26 2.11 5.96 2.16
C TYR A 26 2.09 5.58 3.64
N LYS A 27 1.01 5.91 4.35
CA LYS A 27 0.86 5.43 5.73
C LYS A 27 0.56 3.93 5.74
N VAL A 28 1.38 3.14 6.41
CA VAL A 28 1.12 1.71 6.61
C VAL A 28 0.18 1.53 7.80
N TYR A 29 -0.92 0.81 7.61
CA TYR A 29 -1.85 0.47 8.69
C TYR A 29 -1.58 -0.90 9.30
N GLY A 30 -1.08 -1.84 8.52
CA GLY A 30 -0.81 -3.18 9.00
C GLY A 30 -0.28 -4.11 7.91
N ILE A 31 0.20 -5.26 8.36
CA ILE A 31 0.70 -6.33 7.52
C ILE A 31 0.04 -7.62 8.00
N ALA A 32 -0.52 -8.40 7.08
CA ALA A 32 -1.07 -9.71 7.34
C ALA A 32 -0.35 -10.74 6.47
N GLN A 33 -0.17 -11.96 6.96
CA GLN A 33 0.35 -13.07 6.15
C GLN A 33 -0.81 -14.00 5.80
N ASP A 34 -0.92 -14.34 4.52
CA ASP A 34 -1.85 -15.33 4.03
C ASP A 34 -1.31 -16.73 4.37
N PRO A 35 -2.06 -17.58 5.11
CA PRO A 35 -1.56 -18.89 5.55
C PRO A 35 -1.46 -19.92 4.43
N GLU A 36 -2.23 -19.77 3.34
CA GLU A 36 -2.27 -20.70 2.22
C GLU A 36 -1.14 -20.41 1.23
N THR A 37 -0.99 -19.15 0.85
CA THR A 37 0.00 -18.71 -0.14
C THR A 37 1.33 -18.30 0.49
N ARG A 38 1.38 -18.09 1.82
CA ARG A 38 2.50 -17.50 2.59
C ARG A 38 2.91 -16.10 2.14
N ASN A 39 2.12 -15.49 1.26
CA ASN A 39 2.33 -14.13 0.80
C ASN A 39 1.93 -13.14 1.87
N TYR A 40 2.57 -11.99 1.89
CA TYR A 40 2.22 -10.94 2.83
C TYR A 40 1.37 -9.89 2.14
N MET A 41 0.33 -9.42 2.81
CA MET A 41 -0.52 -8.34 2.36
C MET A 41 -0.25 -7.13 3.24
N VAL A 42 0.12 -6.02 2.61
CA VAL A 42 0.32 -4.74 3.29
C VAL A 42 -0.86 -3.82 3.02
N VAL A 43 -1.36 -3.22 4.09
CA VAL A 43 -2.49 -2.30 4.07
C VAL A 43 -1.93 -0.87 4.10
N LEU A 44 -2.16 -0.12 3.02
CA LEU A 44 -1.57 1.20 2.81
C LEU A 44 -2.65 2.26 2.63
N ASP A 45 -2.48 3.42 3.27
CA ASP A 45 -3.27 4.63 3.01
C ASP A 45 -2.71 5.38 1.80
N PHE A 46 -3.50 5.47 0.74
CA PHE A 46 -3.10 6.12 -0.49
C PHE A 46 -3.64 7.55 -0.58
N ASN A 47 -3.55 8.31 0.50
CA ASN A 47 -4.00 9.70 0.50
C ASN A 47 -3.03 10.66 -0.21
N LYS A 48 -1.78 10.25 -0.45
CA LYS A 48 -0.77 11.04 -1.17
C LYS A 48 -0.22 10.24 -2.34
N CYS A 49 0.01 10.89 -3.48
CA CYS A 49 0.67 10.26 -4.62
C CYS A 49 2.20 10.23 -4.39
N ALA A 50 2.85 9.07 -4.51
CA ALA A 50 4.32 8.99 -4.41
C ALA A 50 5.06 9.84 -5.47
N LYS A 51 4.46 10.05 -6.64
CA LYS A 51 5.07 10.84 -7.72
C LYS A 51 4.93 12.35 -7.47
N CYS A 52 3.80 12.78 -6.94
CA CYS A 52 3.48 14.20 -6.79
C CYS A 52 3.71 14.73 -5.38
N ASN A 53 3.85 13.84 -4.38
CA ASN A 53 3.91 14.14 -2.95
C ASN A 53 2.72 14.98 -2.41
N GLU A 54 1.65 15.05 -3.19
CA GLU A 54 0.41 15.79 -2.89
C GLU A 54 -0.79 14.85 -2.82
N VAL A 55 -1.88 15.37 -2.25
CA VAL A 55 -3.16 14.64 -2.17
C VAL A 55 -3.72 14.45 -3.57
N CYS A 56 -3.88 13.20 -4.00
CA CYS A 56 -4.27 12.90 -5.37
C CYS A 56 -5.80 12.88 -5.51
N ASN A 57 -6.37 13.97 -6.02
CA ASN A 57 -7.81 14.07 -6.29
C ASN A 57 -8.30 13.07 -7.36
N SER A 58 -7.42 12.49 -8.18
CA SER A 58 -7.79 11.44 -9.13
C SER A 58 -8.33 10.18 -8.44
N ILE A 59 -7.86 9.89 -7.22
CA ILE A 59 -8.38 8.80 -6.37
C ILE A 59 -9.79 9.14 -5.88
N HIS A 60 -10.08 10.43 -5.65
CA HIS A 60 -11.45 10.89 -5.43
C HIS A 60 -12.30 10.77 -6.70
N PHE A 61 -11.74 10.92 -7.89
CA PHE A 61 -12.44 10.68 -9.16
C PHE A 61 -12.85 9.22 -9.34
N GLN A 62 -12.04 8.26 -8.89
CA GLN A 62 -12.43 6.84 -8.83
C GLN A 62 -13.63 6.57 -7.91
N ARG A 63 -14.00 7.50 -7.01
CA ARG A 63 -15.24 7.40 -6.18
C ARG A 63 -16.53 7.53 -6.99
N ASN A 64 -16.48 8.14 -8.17
CA ASN A 64 -17.67 8.44 -8.96
C ASN A 64 -18.04 7.33 -9.96
N PHE A 65 -17.21 6.30 -10.10
CA PHE A 65 -17.59 5.07 -10.79
C PHE A 65 -18.23 4.12 -9.76
N LYS A 66 -19.48 4.42 -9.42
CA LYS A 66 -20.42 3.43 -8.86
C LYS A 66 -21.20 2.78 -9.98
#